data_AF-A0A7Y2IYF4-F1
#
_entry.id   AF-A0A7Y2IYF4-F1
#
_cell.length_a   1.000
_cell.length_b   1.000
_cell.length_c   1.000
_cell.angle_alpha   90.00
_cell.angle_beta   90.00
_cell.angle_gamma   90.00
#
_symmetry.space_group_name_H-M   'P 1'
#
loop_
_entity.id
_entity.type
_entity.pdbx_description
1 polymer ?
#
loop_
_entity_poly.entity_id
_entity_poly.type
_entity_poly.pdbx_seq_one_letter_code
_entity_poly.pdbx_strand_id
1 'polypeptide(L)'
;MGDCLAYFDCEYDLVRVTDPASYKDLMGEDASYASLPVMVTLRALLTHEITHAFLTQAADDRLVPMVDQEYAAAAMELEFMEEKWRKALINANPVSFPPREGLIDIWIYAFSPRKFAVNAWQHFSLAENGCSLIRKIVGGQKSFYKEVRPELQ
;
A
#
# COMPACT_ATOMS: atom_id res chain seq x y z
N MET A 1 -7.71 11.08 9.30
CA MET A 1 -7.29 11.21 7.89
C MET A 1 -6.20 12.26 7.89
N GLY A 2 -4.95 11.83 7.68
CA GLY A 2 -3.82 12.76 7.58
C GLY A 2 -3.84 13.49 6.24
N ASP A 3 -3.06 14.55 6.12
CA ASP A 3 -2.86 15.24 4.85
C ASP A 3 -2.27 14.25 3.83
N CYS A 4 -2.88 14.16 2.64
CA CYS A 4 -2.41 13.28 1.57
C CYS A 4 -1.06 13.77 1.05
N LEU A 5 0.02 13.14 1.50
CA LEU A 5 1.39 13.52 1.12
C LEU A 5 1.73 13.19 -0.34
N ALA A 6 1.01 12.24 -0.94
CA ALA A 6 0.96 11.97 -2.37
C ALA A 6 -0.40 11.37 -2.73
N TYR A 7 -0.80 11.46 -4.01
CA TYR A 7 -1.92 10.72 -4.56
C TYR A 7 -1.84 10.59 -6.10
N PHE A 8 -2.34 9.49 -6.64
CA PHE A 8 -2.61 9.33 -8.07
C PHE A 8 -3.98 9.92 -8.44
N ASP A 9 -3.97 10.81 -9.43
CA ASP A 9 -5.13 11.50 -9.96
C ASP A 9 -5.50 10.89 -11.32
N CYS A 10 -6.48 9.99 -11.33
CA CYS A 10 -6.88 9.26 -12.52
C CYS A 10 -7.64 10.10 -13.56
N GLU A 11 -8.15 11.28 -13.19
CA GLU A 11 -8.80 12.19 -14.14
C GLU A 11 -7.77 12.86 -15.05
N TYR A 12 -6.55 13.08 -14.53
CA TYR A 12 -5.49 13.84 -15.21
C TYR A 12 -4.23 13.00 -15.51
N ASP A 13 -4.27 11.68 -15.27
CA ASP A 13 -3.17 10.73 -15.48
C ASP A 13 -1.83 11.20 -14.86
N LEU A 14 -1.88 11.73 -13.64
CA LEU A 14 -0.70 12.27 -12.95
C LEU A 14 -0.61 11.82 -11.50
N VAL A 15 0.63 11.70 -11.02
CA VAL A 15 0.92 11.52 -9.60
C VAL A 15 1.31 12.87 -9.01
N ARG A 16 0.60 13.29 -7.97
CA ARG A 16 0.96 14.48 -7.19
C ARG A 16 1.72 14.04 -5.97
N VAL A 17 2.84 14.71 -5.71
CA VAL A 17 3.66 14.48 -4.52
C VAL A 17 3.92 15.82 -3.87
N THR A 18 3.86 15.85 -2.54
CA THR A 18 4.13 17.05 -1.75
C THR A 18 5.58 17.50 -1.91
N ASP A 19 5.80 18.81 -1.88
CA ASP A 19 7.14 19.39 -1.89
C ASP A 19 7.97 18.82 -0.71
N PRO A 20 9.17 18.24 -0.97
CA PRO A 20 10.07 17.78 0.08
C PRO A 20 10.32 18.80 1.21
N ALA A 21 10.34 20.10 0.90
CA ALA A 21 10.54 21.15 1.88
C ALA A 21 9.39 21.28 2.88
N SER A 22 8.16 20.95 2.46
CA SER A 22 6.94 21.03 3.31
C SER A 22 6.69 19.74 4.10
N TYR A 23 7.46 18.68 3.83
CA TYR A 23 7.20 17.35 4.35
C TYR A 23 7.29 17.24 5.88
N LYS A 24 8.20 17.99 6.50
CA LYS A 24 8.37 18.01 7.96
C LYS A 24 7.17 18.61 8.68
N ASP A 25 6.52 19.59 8.06
CA ASP A 25 5.40 20.30 8.66
C ASP A 25 4.09 19.52 8.52
N LEU A 26 4.00 18.66 7.49
CA LEU A 26 2.79 17.91 7.13
C LEU A 26 2.73 16.48 7.70
N MET A 27 3.87 15.89 8.10
CA MET A 27 3.87 14.49 8.57
C MET A 27 3.09 14.26 9.88
N GLY A 28 2.81 15.31 10.66
CA GLY A 28 2.17 15.15 11.97
C GLY A 28 2.87 14.10 12.86
N GLU A 29 2.17 13.57 13.86
CA GLU A 29 2.71 12.58 14.80
C GLU A 29 2.71 11.13 14.26
N ASP A 30 2.64 10.88 12.94
CA ASP A 30 2.78 9.51 12.42
C ASP A 30 4.24 9.03 12.54
N ALA A 31 4.56 8.58 13.76
CA ALA A 31 5.91 8.31 14.25
C ALA A 31 6.67 7.25 13.45
N SER A 32 5.95 6.42 12.67
CA SER A 32 6.57 5.34 11.90
C SER A 32 7.36 5.88 10.71
N TYR A 33 6.77 6.81 9.94
CA TYR A 33 7.48 7.46 8.83
C TYR A 33 8.37 8.61 9.29
N ALA A 34 8.10 9.19 10.46
CA ALA A 34 8.99 10.18 11.07
C ALA A 34 10.43 9.66 11.26
N SER A 35 10.61 8.33 11.35
CA SER A 35 11.92 7.69 11.45
C SER A 35 12.68 7.57 10.12
N LEU A 36 12.00 7.71 8.97
CA LEU A 36 12.61 7.60 7.66
C LEU A 36 13.14 8.96 7.18
N PRO A 37 14.27 8.99 6.43
CA PRO A 37 14.67 10.19 5.72
C PRO A 37 13.58 10.63 4.73
N VAL A 38 13.32 11.94 4.64
CA VAL A 38 12.27 12.53 3.77
C VAL A 38 12.28 11.96 2.35
N MET A 39 13.46 11.86 1.72
CA MET A 39 13.57 11.35 0.35
C MET A 39 13.27 9.85 0.22
N VAL A 40 13.42 9.08 1.29
CA VAL A 40 13.01 7.67 1.33
C VAL A 40 11.50 7.60 1.38
N THR A 41 10.86 8.39 2.24
CA THR A 41 9.41 8.41 2.36
C THR A 41 8.73 8.91 1.08
N LEU A 42 9.26 9.97 0.47
CA LEU A 42 8.75 10.46 -0.81
C LEU A 42 8.84 9.44 -1.94
N ARG A 43 9.95 8.68 -2.03
CA ARG A 43 10.08 7.61 -3.02
C ARG A 43 9.11 6.46 -2.75
N ALA A 44 8.91 6.12 -1.48
CA ALA A 44 7.95 5.11 -1.06
C ALA A 44 6.53 5.50 -1.48
N LEU A 45 6.11 6.73 -1.16
CA LEU A 45 4.83 7.30 -1.58
C LEU A 45 4.70 7.36 -3.10
N LEU A 46 5.73 7.82 -3.81
CA LEU A 46 5.71 7.85 -5.27
C LEU A 46 5.52 6.44 -5.86
N THR A 47 6.19 5.44 -5.29
CA THR A 47 6.06 4.04 -5.73
C THR A 47 4.64 3.51 -5.48
N HIS A 48 4.06 3.88 -4.34
CA HIS A 48 2.69 3.55 -3.98
C HIS A 48 1.71 4.10 -5.04
N GLU A 49 1.77 5.39 -5.32
CA GLU A 49 0.86 6.04 -6.29
C GLU A 49 1.08 5.60 -7.73
N ILE A 50 2.32 5.38 -8.14
CA ILE A 50 2.62 4.80 -9.47
C ILE A 50 2.02 3.40 -9.58
N THR A 51 1.97 2.63 -8.49
CA THR A 51 1.34 1.31 -8.51
C THR A 51 -0.16 1.43 -8.75
N HIS A 52 -0.85 2.39 -8.12
CA HIS A 52 -2.26 2.68 -8.43
C HIS A 52 -2.46 3.00 -9.90
N ALA A 53 -1.62 3.88 -10.46
CA ALA A 53 -1.65 4.22 -11.88
C ALA A 53 -1.50 2.99 -12.79
N PHE A 54 -0.55 2.10 -12.48
CA PHE A 54 -0.36 0.87 -13.24
C PHE A 54 -1.54 -0.09 -13.12
N LEU A 55 -2.15 -0.21 -11.94
CA LEU A 55 -3.32 -1.07 -11.75
C LEU A 55 -4.51 -0.55 -12.55
N THR A 56 -4.76 0.76 -12.54
CA THR A 56 -5.81 1.40 -13.35
C THR A 56 -5.58 1.14 -14.84
N GLN A 57 -4.36 1.29 -15.34
CA GLN A 57 -4.04 1.06 -16.75
C GLN A 57 -4.10 -0.42 -17.14
N ALA A 58 -3.72 -1.34 -16.24
CA ALA A 58 -3.65 -2.77 -16.53
C ALA A 58 -4.97 -3.53 -16.32
N ALA A 59 -5.94 -2.92 -15.63
CA ALA A 59 -7.23 -3.54 -15.35
C ALA A 59 -8.27 -3.34 -16.49
N ASP A 60 -7.90 -2.69 -17.59
CA ASP A 60 -8.83 -2.26 -18.65
C ASP A 60 -10.04 -1.53 -18.02
N ASP A 61 -11.27 -1.88 -18.41
CA ASP A 61 -12.51 -1.31 -17.85
C ASP A 61 -12.93 -1.92 -16.49
N ARG A 62 -12.12 -2.82 -15.91
CA ARG A 62 -12.49 -3.52 -14.68
C ARG A 62 -12.15 -2.69 -13.45
N LEU A 63 -13.12 -2.55 -12.56
CA LEU A 63 -12.89 -2.00 -11.23
C LEU A 63 -12.07 -2.98 -10.38
N VAL A 64 -10.89 -2.55 -9.92
CA VAL A 64 -10.11 -3.25 -8.90
C VAL A 64 -10.62 -2.81 -7.52
N PRO A 65 -11.00 -3.72 -6.61
CA PRO A 65 -11.42 -3.34 -5.26
C PRO A 65 -10.34 -2.55 -4.51
N MET A 66 -10.74 -1.57 -3.69
CA MET A 66 -9.80 -0.69 -2.98
C MET A 66 -8.78 -1.46 -2.14
N VAL A 67 -9.19 -2.48 -1.38
CA VAL A 67 -8.26 -3.30 -0.58
C VAL A 67 -7.20 -4.02 -1.43
N ASP A 68 -7.55 -4.38 -2.67
CA ASP A 68 -6.62 -5.03 -3.60
C ASP A 68 -5.64 -4.04 -4.21
N GLN A 69 -6.11 -2.82 -4.50
CA GLN A 69 -5.25 -1.70 -4.93
C GLN A 69 -4.23 -1.37 -3.84
N GLU A 70 -4.70 -1.15 -2.60
CA GLU A 70 -3.85 -0.85 -1.45
C GLU A 70 -2.88 -1.99 -1.12
N TYR A 71 -3.31 -3.25 -1.25
CA TYR A 71 -2.41 -4.40 -1.08
C TYR A 71 -1.23 -4.34 -2.05
N ALA A 72 -1.50 -4.13 -3.34
CA ALA A 72 -0.45 -4.06 -4.35
C ALA A 72 0.44 -2.83 -4.17
N ALA A 73 -0.15 -1.65 -3.94
CA ALA A 73 0.59 -0.41 -3.74
C ALA A 73 1.49 -0.46 -2.49
N ALA A 74 0.98 -0.96 -1.36
CA ALA A 74 1.76 -1.12 -0.13
C ALA A 74 2.85 -2.20 -0.24
N ALA A 75 2.60 -3.28 -1.00
CA ALA A 75 3.62 -4.28 -1.27
C ALA A 75 4.77 -3.70 -2.11
N MET A 76 4.46 -2.95 -3.18
CA MET A 76 5.46 -2.29 -4.03
C MET A 76 6.23 -1.20 -3.30
N GLU A 77 5.55 -0.43 -2.44
CA GLU A 77 6.18 0.55 -1.56
C GLU A 77 7.37 -0.04 -0.80
N LEU A 78 7.19 -1.20 -0.15
CA LEU A 78 8.25 -1.86 0.62
C LEU A 78 9.22 -2.64 -0.28
N GLU A 79 8.75 -3.21 -1.39
CA GLU A 79 9.59 -4.00 -2.29
C GLU A 79 10.71 -3.15 -2.90
N PHE A 80 10.39 -1.94 -3.36
CA PHE A 80 11.36 -1.00 -3.94
C PHE A 80 12.09 -0.14 -2.91
N MET A 81 11.75 -0.26 -1.63
CA MET A 81 12.47 0.41 -0.56
C MET A 81 13.83 -0.26 -0.32
N GLU A 82 14.88 0.54 -0.09
CA GLU A 82 16.18 0.00 0.33
C GLU A 82 16.02 -0.86 1.59
N GLU A 83 16.70 -2.01 1.63
CA GLU A 83 16.51 -3.03 2.66
C GLU A 83 16.66 -2.50 4.09
N LYS A 84 17.61 -1.57 4.31
CA LYS A 84 17.84 -0.95 5.64
C LYS A 84 16.60 -0.21 6.16
N TRP A 85 15.90 0.50 5.28
CA TRP A 85 14.70 1.28 5.64
C TRP A 85 13.48 0.39 5.72
N ARG A 86 13.37 -0.60 4.83
CA ARG A 86 12.33 -1.63 4.92
C ARG A 86 12.41 -2.35 6.26
N LYS A 87 13.61 -2.77 6.69
CA LYS A 87 13.83 -3.38 8.02
C LYS A 87 13.44 -2.46 9.17
N ALA A 88 13.78 -1.17 9.09
CA ALA A 88 13.39 -0.19 10.10
C ALA A 88 11.86 -0.09 10.24
N LEU A 89 11.14 -0.04 9.11
CA LEU A 89 9.68 0.03 9.09
C LEU A 89 9.02 -1.25 9.61
N ILE A 90 9.54 -2.43 9.23
CA ILE A 90 9.10 -3.74 9.75
C ILE A 90 9.29 -3.81 11.28
N ASN A 91 10.44 -3.37 11.78
CA ASN A 91 10.75 -3.42 13.22
C ASN A 91 9.86 -2.45 14.03
N ALA A 92 9.54 -1.29 13.46
CA ALA A 92 8.64 -0.33 14.09
C ALA A 92 7.17 -0.79 14.07
N ASN A 93 6.79 -1.62 13.09
CA ASN A 93 5.42 -2.08 12.87
C ASN A 93 5.32 -3.61 12.78
N PRO A 94 5.64 -4.32 13.88
CA PRO A 94 5.69 -5.77 13.86
C PRO A 94 4.30 -6.36 13.60
N VAL A 95 4.27 -7.37 12.74
CA VAL A 95 3.13 -8.24 12.48
C VAL A 95 3.59 -9.70 12.57
N SER A 96 2.64 -10.63 12.71
CA SER A 96 2.98 -12.06 12.83
C SER A 96 3.57 -12.60 11.54
N PHE A 97 4.57 -13.50 11.64
CA PHE A 97 5.04 -14.35 10.56
C PHE A 97 4.67 -15.82 10.85
N PRO A 98 4.04 -16.56 9.92
CA PRO A 98 3.65 -16.15 8.57
C PRO A 98 2.60 -15.04 8.57
N PRO A 99 2.56 -14.21 7.51
CA PRO A 99 1.60 -13.11 7.39
C PRO A 99 0.17 -13.66 7.36
N ARG A 100 -0.78 -12.88 7.86
CA ARG A 100 -2.18 -13.29 7.95
C ARG A 100 -2.98 -12.64 6.83
N GLU A 101 -3.66 -13.45 6.02
CA GLU A 101 -4.57 -12.94 4.98
C GLU A 101 -5.69 -12.08 5.60
N GLY A 102 -6.15 -12.41 6.82
CA GLY A 102 -7.12 -11.60 7.56
C GLY A 102 -6.63 -10.23 8.04
N LEU A 103 -5.34 -9.92 7.89
CA LEU A 103 -4.80 -8.57 8.11
C LEU A 103 -4.69 -7.76 6.81
N ILE A 104 -5.03 -8.36 5.66
CA ILE A 104 -5.21 -7.66 4.38
C ILE A 104 -6.69 -7.27 4.30
N ASP A 105 -7.03 -6.21 5.01
CA ASP A 105 -8.40 -5.72 5.15
C ASP A 105 -8.40 -4.18 5.16
N ILE A 106 -9.43 -3.58 4.57
CA ILE A 106 -9.51 -2.14 4.40
C ILE A 106 -9.59 -1.37 5.73
N TRP A 107 -10.18 -1.98 6.77
CA TRP A 107 -10.20 -1.39 8.10
C TRP A 107 -8.83 -1.41 8.74
N ILE A 108 -8.06 -2.47 8.53
CA ILE A 108 -6.67 -2.55 9.00
C ILE A 108 -5.82 -1.49 8.29
N TYR A 109 -6.03 -1.28 6.98
CA TYR A 109 -5.40 -0.18 6.26
C TYR A 109 -5.77 1.19 6.87
N ALA A 110 -7.05 1.45 7.11
CA ALA A 110 -7.51 2.73 7.63
C ALA A 110 -6.99 3.06 9.04
N PHE A 111 -6.92 2.08 9.94
CA PHE A 111 -6.53 2.29 11.34
C PHE A 111 -5.06 2.00 11.64
N SER A 112 -4.40 1.20 10.81
CA SER A 112 -3.03 0.76 11.02
C SER A 112 -2.31 0.58 9.68
N PRO A 113 -2.20 1.64 8.85
CA PRO A 113 -1.73 1.55 7.48
C PRO A 113 -0.33 0.95 7.38
N ARG A 114 0.54 1.21 8.38
CA ARG A 114 1.90 0.66 8.41
C ARG A 114 1.94 -0.83 8.74
N LYS A 115 1.08 -1.32 9.63
CA LYS A 115 0.94 -2.77 9.88
C LYS A 115 0.33 -3.47 8.68
N PHE A 116 -0.65 -2.85 8.03
CA PHE A 116 -1.19 -3.33 6.75
C PHE A 116 -0.06 -3.48 5.73
N ALA A 117 0.75 -2.44 5.52
CA ALA A 117 1.84 -2.45 4.55
C ALA A 117 2.90 -3.53 4.84
N VAL A 118 3.32 -3.68 6.09
CA VAL A 118 4.26 -4.75 6.49
C VAL A 118 3.67 -6.12 6.22
N ASN A 119 2.41 -6.37 6.60
CA ASN A 119 1.76 -7.66 6.36
C ASN A 119 1.55 -7.93 4.86
N ALA A 120 1.19 -6.89 4.08
CA ALA A 120 1.01 -6.97 2.64
C ALA A 120 2.32 -7.34 1.93
N TRP A 121 3.43 -6.68 2.28
CA TRP A 121 4.75 -7.03 1.73
C TRP A 121 5.19 -8.44 2.12
N GLN A 122 5.07 -8.82 3.40
CA GLN A 122 5.42 -10.18 3.83
C GLN A 122 4.57 -11.23 3.10
N HIS A 123 3.29 -10.98 2.88
CA HIS A 123 2.40 -11.86 2.12
C HIS A 123 2.80 -11.91 0.65
N PHE A 124 3.07 -10.76 0.04
CA PHE A 124 3.57 -10.66 -1.33
C PHE A 124 4.87 -11.45 -1.52
N SER A 125 5.80 -11.43 -0.54
CA SER A 125 7.09 -12.12 -0.61
C SER A 125 7.03 -13.64 -0.41
N LEU A 126 5.87 -14.23 -0.10
CA LEU A 126 5.73 -15.68 -0.02
C LEU A 126 5.86 -16.33 -1.40
N ALA A 127 6.32 -17.58 -1.43
CA ALA A 127 6.34 -18.39 -2.65
C ALA A 127 4.93 -18.46 -3.27
N GLU A 128 4.85 -18.45 -4.61
CA GLU A 128 3.61 -18.45 -5.41
C GLU A 128 2.76 -17.17 -5.34
N ASN A 129 3.06 -16.25 -4.43
CA ASN A 129 2.50 -14.91 -4.42
C ASN A 129 3.28 -13.99 -5.38
N GLY A 130 3.78 -12.86 -4.91
CA GLY A 130 4.50 -11.90 -5.74
C GLY A 130 3.68 -11.40 -6.93
N CYS A 131 4.35 -11.22 -8.06
CA CYS A 131 3.72 -10.81 -9.32
C CYS A 131 2.66 -11.80 -9.84
N SER A 132 2.71 -13.07 -9.43
CA SER A 132 1.67 -14.05 -9.79
C SER A 132 0.33 -13.65 -9.18
N LEU A 133 0.32 -13.29 -7.90
CA LEU A 133 -0.88 -12.84 -7.21
C LEU A 133 -1.36 -11.48 -7.72
N ILE A 134 -0.46 -10.52 -7.96
CA ILE A 134 -0.84 -9.22 -8.56
C ILE A 134 -1.53 -9.43 -9.91
N ARG A 135 -1.00 -10.29 -10.79
CA ARG A 135 -1.66 -10.60 -12.07
C ARG A 135 -3.04 -11.22 -11.88
N LYS A 136 -3.20 -12.11 -10.91
CA LYS A 136 -4.52 -12.70 -10.58
C LYS A 136 -5.49 -11.66 -10.01
N ILE A 137 -5.00 -10.68 -9.27
CA ILE A 137 -5.79 -9.56 -8.77
C ILE A 137 -6.24 -8.68 -9.92
N VAL A 138 -5.32 -8.23 -10.78
CA VAL A 138 -5.59 -7.37 -11.94
C VAL A 138 -6.53 -8.05 -12.94
N GLY A 139 -6.38 -9.36 -13.16
CA GLY A 139 -7.28 -10.13 -14.02
C GLY A 139 -8.60 -10.56 -13.36
N GLY A 140 -8.84 -10.22 -12.09
CA GLY A 140 -10.09 -10.54 -11.38
C GLY A 140 -10.23 -12.00 -10.94
N GLN A 141 -9.17 -12.81 -11.01
CA GLN A 141 -9.19 -14.21 -10.55
C GLN A 141 -9.01 -14.35 -9.03
N LYS A 142 -8.51 -13.31 -8.35
CA LYS A 142 -8.37 -13.25 -6.90
C LYS A 142 -8.73 -11.85 -6.39
N SER A 143 -9.26 -11.78 -5.18
CA SER A 143 -9.50 -10.55 -4.45
C SER A 143 -9.47 -10.83 -2.95
N PHE A 144 -9.05 -9.84 -2.17
CA PHE A 144 -9.18 -9.79 -0.72
C PHE A 144 -10.48 -9.10 -0.27
N TYR A 145 -11.18 -8.45 -1.21
CA TYR A 145 -12.48 -7.86 -0.92
C TYR A 145 -13.47 -8.96 -0.58
N LYS A 146 -14.06 -8.85 0.61
CA LYS A 146 -15.18 -9.69 1.03
C LYS A 146 -16.44 -8.89 0.79
N GLU A 147 -17.29 -9.34 -0.12
CA GLU A 147 -18.64 -8.76 -0.24
C GLU A 147 -19.31 -8.81 1.13
N VAL A 148 -19.79 -7.65 1.59
CA VAL A 148 -20.67 -7.57 2.75
C VAL A 148 -21.95 -8.28 2.35
N ARG A 149 -22.24 -9.45 2.93
CA ARG A 149 -23.52 -10.12 2.71
C ARG A 149 -24.63 -9.22 3.27
N PRO A 150 -25.64 -8.83 2.46
CA PRO A 150 -26.75 -7.98 2.92
C PRO A 150 -27.62 -8.61 4.03
N GLU A 151 -27.41 -9.88 4.35
CA GLU A 151 -28.32 -10.68 5.19
C GLU A 151 -28.08 -10.55 6.72
N LEU A 152 -27.24 -9.61 7.18
CA LEU A 152 -26.91 -9.44 8.60
C LEU A 152 -27.01 -7.99 9.11
N GLN A 153 -27.90 -7.17 8.53
CA GLN A 153 -28.33 -5.89 9.13
C GLN A 153 -29.73 -6.02 9.74
#